data_AF-A0A7Y2Y9D4-F1
#
_entry.id   AF-A0A7Y2Y9D4-F1
#
_cell.length_a   1.000
_cell.length_b   1.000
_cell.length_c   1.000
_cell.angle_alpha   90.00
_cell.angle_beta   90.00
_cell.angle_gamma   90.00
#
_symmetry.space_group_name_H-M   'P 1'
#
loop_
_entity.id
_entity.type
_entity.pdbx_description
1 polymer ?
#
loop_
_entity_poly.entity_id
_entity_poly.type
_entity_poly.pdbx_seq_one_letter_code
_entity_poly.pdbx_strand_id
1 'polypeptide(L)'
;MSNSLKENICDETLFSSAFNKYSKELHNFLYYKFGGRLNPKDKVQEAFIKLWQNCAKVTPNKAKSYIYTVANNLMLNEAAHQKVVLNYQKLPTKDSTNENPEFLLEEQQYLEKLQKALSKLSEAQRVAFLMNRIEGKKHREIAELL
;
A
#
# COMPACT_ATOMS: atom_id res chain seq x y z
N MET A 1 0.99 21.00 51.69
CA MET A 1 1.17 20.01 50.62
C MET A 1 -0.16 19.85 49.88
N SER A 2 -0.38 20.56 48.77
CA SER A 2 -1.61 20.43 47.99
C SER A 2 -1.34 19.61 46.73
N ASN A 3 -1.52 18.30 46.81
CA ASN A 3 -1.65 17.48 45.61
C ASN A 3 -3.09 17.67 45.11
N SER A 4 -3.34 18.69 44.26
CA SER A 4 -4.62 18.75 43.55
C SER A 4 -4.66 17.54 42.61
N LEU A 5 -5.53 16.58 42.91
CA LEU A 5 -5.82 15.47 42.02
C LEU A 5 -6.26 16.06 40.69
N LYS A 6 -5.38 15.98 39.68
CA LYS A 6 -5.71 16.43 38.32
C LYS A 6 -6.86 15.56 37.83
N GLU A 7 -8.01 16.18 37.60
CA GLU A 7 -9.26 15.48 37.28
C GLU A 7 -9.24 14.83 35.89
N ASN A 8 -8.37 15.31 35.01
CA ASN A 8 -8.28 14.87 33.62
C ASN A 8 -6.83 14.78 33.12
N ILE A 9 -6.63 14.19 31.95
CA ILE A 9 -5.32 13.95 31.33
C ILE A 9 -4.84 15.13 30.45
N CYS A 10 -5.51 16.30 30.44
CA CYS A 10 -5.14 17.41 29.56
C CYS A 10 -3.82 18.09 29.94
N ASP A 11 -3.34 17.87 31.16
CA ASP A 11 -2.05 18.38 31.56
C ASP A 11 -0.92 17.69 30.78
N GLU A 12 -0.06 18.50 30.19
CA GLU A 12 1.00 18.03 29.29
C GLU A 12 1.96 17.05 29.98
N THR A 13 2.27 17.25 31.26
CA THR A 13 3.18 16.37 32.01
C THR A 13 2.53 15.01 32.26
N LEU A 14 1.23 14.98 32.58
CA LEU A 14 0.47 13.74 32.74
C LEU A 14 0.32 12.99 31.42
N PHE A 15 -0.02 13.71 30.35
CA PHE A 15 -0.17 13.12 29.03
C PHE A 15 1.16 12.53 28.54
N SER A 16 2.25 13.29 28.64
CA SER A 16 3.60 12.85 28.28
C SER A 16 4.04 11.63 29.09
N SER A 17 3.74 11.61 30.39
CA SER A 17 4.00 10.45 31.25
C SER A 17 3.20 9.21 30.80
N ALA A 18 1.92 9.38 30.45
CA ALA A 18 1.09 8.29 29.94
C ALA A 18 1.60 7.79 28.56
N PHE A 19 2.02 8.69 27.68
CA PHE A 19 2.60 8.35 26.39
C PHE A 19 3.87 7.51 26.55
N ASN A 20 4.84 8.02 27.32
CA ASN A 20 6.11 7.33 27.55
C ASN A 20 5.92 5.96 28.21
N LYS A 21 4.92 5.84 29.10
CA LYS A 21 4.62 4.59 29.79
C LYS A 21 3.94 3.56 28.89
N TYR A 22 2.95 3.96 28.11
CA TYR A 22 2.04 3.01 27.44
C TYR A 22 2.27 2.86 25.93
N SER A 23 2.95 3.79 25.26
CA SER A 23 3.11 3.77 23.80
C SER A 23 3.77 2.47 23.30
N LYS A 24 4.87 2.04 23.93
CA LYS A 24 5.57 0.78 23.57
C LYS A 24 4.73 -0.46 23.89
N GLU A 25 4.06 -0.49 25.04
CA GLU A 25 3.19 -1.62 25.43
C GLU A 25 2.01 -1.76 24.47
N LEU A 26 1.37 -0.65 24.13
CA LEU A 26 0.26 -0.60 23.19
C LEU A 26 0.71 -1.03 21.78
N HIS A 27 1.85 -0.51 21.29
CA HIS A 27 2.42 -0.94 20.02
C HIS A 27 2.59 -2.46 19.97
N ASN A 28 3.24 -3.05 20.99
CA ASN A 28 3.50 -4.48 21.03
C ASN A 28 2.21 -5.28 21.09
N PHE A 29 1.21 -4.82 21.84
CA PHE A 29 -0.13 -5.43 21.87
C PHE A 29 -0.79 -5.44 20.48
N LEU A 30 -0.79 -4.31 19.78
CA LEU A 30 -1.36 -4.22 18.44
C LEU A 30 -0.58 -5.08 17.43
N TYR A 31 0.75 -5.04 17.49
CA TYR A 31 1.61 -5.84 16.62
C TYR A 31 1.38 -7.33 16.83
N TYR A 32 1.30 -7.80 18.08
CA TYR A 32 1.02 -9.21 18.38
C TYR A 32 -0.36 -9.64 17.87
N LYS A 33 -1.38 -8.78 18.02
CA LYS A 33 -2.76 -9.12 17.67
C LYS A 33 -3.06 -9.06 16.17
N PHE A 34 -2.47 -8.11 15.44
CA PHE A 34 -2.82 -7.82 14.05
C PHE A 34 -1.64 -7.90 13.06
N GLY A 35 -0.42 -8.05 13.56
CA GLY A 35 0.80 -8.02 12.76
C GLY A 35 1.22 -6.62 12.32
N GLY A 36 2.35 -6.55 11.60
CA GLY A 36 2.93 -5.29 11.13
C GLY A 36 2.23 -4.66 9.92
N ARG A 37 1.38 -5.41 9.19
CA ARG A 37 0.78 -4.95 7.92
C ARG A 37 -0.19 -3.77 8.09
N LEU A 38 -0.77 -3.59 9.27
CA LEU A 38 -1.72 -2.51 9.57
C LEU A 38 -1.06 -1.30 10.25
N ASN A 39 0.26 -1.18 10.12
CA ASN A 39 1.10 -0.16 10.75
C ASN A 39 0.71 0.18 12.22
N PRO A 40 1.03 -0.71 13.17
CA PRO A 40 0.70 -0.52 14.59
C PRO A 40 1.21 0.81 15.17
N LYS A 41 2.36 1.31 14.69
CA LYS A 41 2.97 2.57 15.17
C LYS A 41 2.08 3.77 14.88
N ASP A 42 1.52 3.84 13.68
CA ASP A 42 0.60 4.93 13.30
C ASP A 42 -0.68 4.86 14.12
N LYS A 43 -1.23 3.66 14.37
CA LYS A 43 -2.45 3.52 15.17
C LYS A 43 -2.25 3.86 16.64
N VAL A 44 -1.06 3.62 17.19
CA VAL A 44 -0.68 4.13 18.53
C VAL A 44 -0.72 5.66 18.53
N GLN A 45 -0.06 6.29 17.56
CA GLN A 45 -0.02 7.75 17.46
C GLN A 45 -1.44 8.34 17.35
N GLU A 46 -2.28 7.78 16.46
CA GLU A 46 -3.66 8.22 16.28
C GLU A 46 -4.49 8.05 17.56
N ALA A 47 -4.30 6.95 18.30
CA ALA A 47 -4.99 6.75 19.58
C ALA A 47 -4.62 7.79 20.64
N PHE A 48 -3.35 8.20 20.70
CA PHE A 48 -2.90 9.27 21.60
C PHE A 48 -3.37 10.65 21.15
N ILE A 49 -3.44 10.92 19.85
CA ILE A 49 -4.06 12.16 19.33
C ILE A 49 -5.53 12.23 19.75
N LYS A 50 -6.28 11.13 19.61
CA LYS A 50 -7.69 11.06 20.04
C LYS A 50 -7.85 11.21 21.55
N LEU A 51 -6.90 10.68 22.34
CA LEU A 51 -6.85 10.90 23.78
C LEU A 51 -6.66 12.39 24.09
N TRP A 52 -5.73 13.07 23.42
CA TRP A 52 -5.48 14.50 23.61
C TRP A 52 -6.71 15.34 23.25
N GLN A 53 -7.34 15.07 22.10
CA GLN A 53 -8.57 15.75 21.68
C GLN A 53 -9.74 15.56 22.67
N ASN A 54 -9.78 14.43 23.39
CA ASN A 54 -10.81 14.13 24.37
C ASN A 54 -10.31 14.23 25.82
N CYS A 55 -9.18 14.87 26.06
CA CYS A 55 -8.46 14.79 27.33
C CYS A 55 -9.32 15.23 28.52
N ALA A 56 -10.19 16.24 28.33
CA ALA A 56 -11.04 16.80 29.37
C ALA A 56 -12.08 15.80 29.92
N LYS A 57 -12.42 14.80 29.11
CA LYS A 57 -13.40 13.75 29.45
C LYS A 57 -12.75 12.48 29.97
N VAL A 58 -11.42 12.39 29.95
CA VAL A 58 -10.68 11.19 30.32
C VAL A 58 -9.87 11.46 31.57
N THR A 59 -10.24 10.77 32.64
CA THR A 59 -9.50 10.77 33.90
C THR A 59 -8.17 10.03 33.74
N PRO A 60 -7.09 10.40 34.45
CA PRO A 60 -5.77 9.78 34.27
C PRO A 60 -5.75 8.25 34.43
N ASN A 61 -6.56 7.72 35.36
CA ASN A 61 -6.72 6.26 35.57
C ASN A 61 -7.40 5.53 34.40
N LYS A 62 -8.20 6.23 33.58
CA LYS A 62 -8.88 5.67 32.40
C LYS A 62 -8.08 5.85 31.11
N ALA A 63 -6.97 6.59 31.14
CA ALA A 63 -6.17 6.85 29.94
C ALA A 63 -5.67 5.54 29.28
N LYS A 64 -5.21 4.55 30.08
CA LYS A 64 -4.78 3.25 29.54
C LYS A 64 -5.92 2.51 28.85
N SER A 65 -7.07 2.33 29.51
CA SER A 65 -8.18 1.61 28.89
C SER A 65 -8.69 2.34 27.65
N TYR A 66 -8.76 3.67 27.69
CA TYR A 66 -9.16 4.50 26.56
C TYR A 66 -8.28 4.27 25.32
N ILE A 67 -6.95 4.39 25.43
CA ILE A 67 -6.07 4.23 24.28
C ILE A 67 -6.08 2.80 23.72
N TYR A 68 -6.25 1.78 24.57
CA TYR A 68 -6.38 0.39 24.12
C TYR A 68 -7.67 0.16 23.34
N THR A 69 -8.80 0.68 23.84
CA THR A 69 -10.09 0.60 23.13
C THR A 69 -10.03 1.32 21.79
N VAL A 70 -9.52 2.56 21.78
CA VAL A 70 -9.42 3.37 20.56
C VAL A 70 -8.50 2.71 19.55
N ALA A 71 -7.29 2.32 19.94
CA ALA A 71 -6.33 1.71 19.02
C ALA A 71 -6.84 0.37 18.46
N ASN A 72 -7.48 -0.47 19.28
CA ASN A 72 -8.08 -1.71 18.81
C ASN A 72 -9.17 -1.46 17.76
N ASN A 73 -10.03 -0.46 17.98
CA ASN A 73 -11.07 -0.11 17.02
C ASN A 73 -10.48 0.45 15.72
N LEU A 74 -9.42 1.26 15.80
CA LEU A 74 -8.70 1.73 14.61
C LEU A 74 -8.14 0.57 13.79
N MET A 75 -7.53 -0.43 14.44
CA MET A 75 -7.03 -1.63 13.76
C MET A 75 -8.16 -2.46 13.12
N LEU A 76 -9.28 -2.63 13.82
CA LEU A 76 -10.43 -3.39 13.29
C LEU A 76 -11.07 -2.69 12.09
N ASN A 77 -11.19 -1.36 12.13
CA ASN A 77 -11.70 -0.57 11.01
C ASN A 77 -10.77 -0.66 9.80
N GLU A 78 -9.45 -0.60 10.02
CA GLU A 78 -8.46 -0.79 8.96
C GLU A 78 -8.57 -2.18 8.34
N ALA A 79 -8.67 -3.23 9.16
CA ALA A 79 -8.83 -4.59 8.68
C ALA A 79 -10.13 -4.78 7.87
N ALA A 80 -11.23 -4.19 8.32
CA ALA A 80 -12.50 -4.19 7.60
C ALA A 80 -12.39 -3.46 6.25
N HIS A 81 -11.71 -2.31 6.23
CA HIS A 81 -11.45 -1.56 5.00
C HIS A 81 -10.62 -2.36 4.00
N GLN A 82 -9.52 -2.97 4.45
CA GLN A 82 -8.67 -3.81 3.59
C GLN A 82 -9.43 -5.01 3.01
N LYS A 83 -10.32 -5.62 3.80
CA LYS A 83 -11.19 -6.70 3.31
C LYS A 83 -12.06 -6.22 2.15
N VAL A 84 -12.63 -5.03 2.25
CA VAL A 84 -13.44 -4.44 1.17
C VAL A 84 -12.58 -4.17 -0.06
N VAL A 85 -11.43 -3.52 0.09
CA VAL A 85 -10.49 -3.25 -1.02
C VAL A 85 -10.08 -4.56 -1.73
N LEU A 86 -9.72 -5.60 -0.98
CA LEU A 86 -9.36 -6.90 -1.54
C LEU A 86 -10.53 -7.56 -2.28
N ASN A 87 -11.76 -7.43 -1.77
CA ASN A 87 -12.93 -7.95 -2.48
C ASN A 87 -13.18 -7.21 -3.80
N TYR A 88 -12.94 -5.89 -3.84
CA TYR A 88 -13.00 -5.12 -5.08
C TYR A 88 -11.89 -5.51 -6.07
N GLN A 89 -10.70 -5.83 -5.59
CA GLN A 89 -9.60 -6.34 -6.44
C GLN A 89 -9.85 -7.75 -6.96
N LYS A 90 -10.64 -8.57 -6.24
CA LYS A 90 -11.03 -9.92 -6.63
C LYS A 90 -12.22 -9.96 -7.57
N LEU A 91 -12.97 -8.86 -7.73
CA LEU A 91 -13.87 -8.75 -8.86
C LEU A 91 -13.00 -8.93 -10.10
N PRO A 92 -13.34 -9.85 -11.02
CA PRO A 92 -12.64 -9.90 -12.29
C PRO A 92 -12.73 -8.48 -12.85
N THR A 93 -11.59 -7.80 -12.95
CA THR A 93 -11.43 -6.78 -13.97
C THR A 93 -11.88 -7.50 -15.21
N LYS A 94 -13.03 -7.09 -15.74
CA LYS A 94 -13.62 -7.72 -16.91
C LYS A 94 -12.46 -7.86 -17.88
N ASP A 95 -12.04 -9.09 -18.18
CA ASP A 95 -11.14 -9.38 -19.31
C ASP A 95 -11.90 -9.10 -20.63
N SER A 96 -12.80 -8.10 -20.64
CA SER A 96 -13.12 -7.40 -21.86
C SER A 96 -11.90 -6.56 -22.16
N THR A 97 -11.00 -7.13 -22.94
CA THR A 97 -10.28 -6.29 -23.88
C THR A 97 -11.37 -5.49 -24.61
N ASN A 98 -11.25 -4.16 -24.70
CA ASN A 98 -12.19 -3.34 -25.49
C ASN A 98 -11.99 -3.59 -27.00
N GLU A 99 -11.54 -4.78 -27.36
CA GLU A 99 -11.19 -5.22 -28.69
C GLU A 99 -12.47 -5.73 -29.32
N ASN A 100 -13.00 -4.95 -30.26
CA ASN A 100 -14.10 -5.38 -31.09
C ASN A 100 -13.56 -6.33 -32.18
N PRO A 101 -14.44 -7.05 -32.91
CA PRO A 101 -14.02 -7.91 -34.02
C PRO A 101 -13.18 -7.20 -35.09
N GLU A 102 -13.38 -5.89 -35.26
CA GLU A 102 -12.61 -5.04 -36.18
C GLU A 102 -11.16 -4.89 -35.73
N PHE A 103 -10.90 -4.65 -34.44
CA PHE A 103 -9.56 -4.57 -33.86
C PHE A 103 -8.77 -5.88 -34.05
N LEU A 104 -9.41 -7.02 -33.80
CA LEU A 104 -8.79 -8.34 -33.99
C LEU A 104 -8.44 -8.59 -35.46
N LEU A 105 -9.31 -8.18 -36.38
CA LEU A 105 -9.06 -8.29 -37.81
C LEU A 105 -7.92 -7.36 -38.26
N GLU A 106 -7.87 -6.14 -37.75
CA GLU A 106 -6.81 -5.17 -38.04
C GLU A 106 -5.45 -5.66 -37.54
N GLU A 107 -5.40 -6.22 -36.33
CA GLU A 107 -4.17 -6.80 -35.76
C GLU A 107 -3.64 -7.95 -36.63
N GLN A 108 -4.51 -8.87 -37.08
CA GLN A 108 -4.13 -9.95 -37.98
C GLN A 108 -3.59 -9.44 -39.30
N GLN A 109 -4.27 -8.47 -39.93
CA GLN A 109 -3.81 -7.86 -41.18
C GLN A 109 -2.47 -7.12 -41.01
N TYR A 110 -2.26 -6.47 -39.87
CA TYR A 110 -1.01 -5.80 -39.55
C TYR A 110 0.13 -6.81 -39.41
N LEU A 111 -0.11 -7.92 -38.71
CA LEU A 111 0.87 -8.99 -38.54
C LEU A 111 1.28 -9.60 -39.90
N GLU A 112 0.33 -9.87 -40.78
CA GLU A 112 0.60 -10.36 -42.14
C GLU A 112 1.47 -9.38 -42.95
N LYS A 113 1.13 -8.09 -42.91
CA LYS A 113 1.91 -7.03 -43.57
C LYS A 113 3.33 -6.96 -43.02
N LEU A 114 3.49 -7.05 -41.70
CA LEU A 114 4.80 -7.05 -41.04
C LEU A 114 5.64 -8.25 -41.46
N GLN A 115 5.08 -9.46 -41.43
CA GLN A 115 5.78 -10.68 -41.86
C GLN A 115 6.21 -10.59 -43.33
N LYS A 116 5.34 -10.07 -44.20
CA LYS A 116 5.65 -9.85 -45.62
C LYS A 116 6.72 -8.78 -45.84
N ALA A 117 6.83 -7.78 -44.97
CA ALA A 117 7.91 -6.80 -45.02
C ALA A 117 9.24 -7.42 -44.57
N LEU A 118 9.22 -8.19 -43.47
CA LEU A 118 10.39 -8.91 -42.97
C LEU A 118 10.92 -9.94 -43.97
N SER A 119 10.05 -10.61 -44.72
CA SER A 119 10.46 -11.62 -45.72
C SER A 119 11.23 -11.02 -46.90
N LYS A 120 11.08 -9.72 -47.17
CA LYS A 120 11.83 -9.01 -48.22
C LYS A 120 13.26 -8.61 -47.82
N LEU A 121 13.58 -8.64 -46.52
CA LEU A 121 14.93 -8.38 -46.03
C LEU A 121 15.83 -9.59 -46.27
N SER A 122 17.12 -9.34 -46.50
CA SER A 122 18.12 -10.41 -46.44
C SER A 122 18.19 -10.99 -45.02
N GLU A 123 18.71 -12.20 -44.88
CA GLU A 123 18.82 -12.86 -43.57
C GLU A 123 19.59 -12.00 -42.56
N ALA A 124 20.75 -11.47 -42.96
CA ALA A 124 21.56 -10.58 -42.11
C ALA A 124 20.80 -9.30 -41.70
N GLN A 125 20.05 -8.68 -42.62
CA GLN A 125 19.25 -7.49 -42.32
C GLN A 125 18.10 -7.79 -41.36
N ARG A 126 17.42 -8.93 -41.55
CA ARG A 126 16.32 -9.38 -40.68
C ARG A 126 16.82 -9.68 -39.28
N VAL A 127 17.93 -10.39 -39.16
CA VAL A 127 18.56 -10.74 -37.88
C VAL A 127 18.98 -9.48 -37.12
N ALA A 128 19.66 -8.54 -37.78
CA ALA A 128 20.03 -7.26 -37.16
C ALA A 128 18.79 -6.43 -36.72
N PHE A 129 17.73 -6.40 -37.54
CA PHE A 129 16.49 -5.71 -37.20
C PHE A 129 15.80 -6.30 -35.96
N LEU A 130 15.70 -7.63 -35.88
CA LEU A 130 15.07 -8.31 -34.74
C LEU A 130 15.87 -8.12 -33.45
N MET A 131 17.21 -8.22 -33.50
CA MET A 131 18.07 -7.95 -32.35
C MET A 131 17.89 -6.53 -31.81
N ASN A 132 17.71 -5.54 -32.68
CA ASN A 132 17.45 -4.17 -32.23
C ASN A 132 16.03 -4.00 -31.68
N ARG A 133 15.02 -4.49 -32.40
CA ARG A 133 13.62 -4.13 -32.14
C ARG A 133 12.92 -5.03 -31.11
N ILE A 134 13.32 -6.30 -31.03
CA ILE A 134 12.76 -7.30 -30.10
C ILE A 134 13.65 -7.45 -28.87
N GLU A 135 14.96 -7.61 -29.08
CA GLU A 135 15.91 -7.83 -27.98
C GLU A 135 16.49 -6.52 -27.40
N GLY A 136 16.23 -5.38 -28.04
CA GLY A 136 16.63 -4.06 -27.53
C GLY A 136 18.13 -3.75 -27.64
N LYS A 137 18.90 -4.50 -28.45
CA LYS A 137 20.35 -4.30 -28.59
C LYS A 137 20.69 -3.01 -29.34
N LYS A 138 21.78 -2.34 -28.94
CA LYS A 138 22.33 -1.17 -29.63
C LYS A 138 23.10 -1.62 -30.87
N HIS A 139 23.20 -0.74 -31.88
CA HIS A 139 23.90 -1.03 -33.13
C HIS A 139 25.34 -1.52 -32.93
N ARG A 140 26.06 -0.99 -31.94
CA ARG A 140 27.43 -1.40 -31.62
C ARG A 140 27.50 -2.86 -31.14
N GLU A 141 26.56 -3.26 -30.29
CA GLU A 141 26.47 -4.62 -29.76
C GLU A 141 26.08 -5.62 -30.86
N ILE A 142 25.24 -5.21 -31.81
CA ILE A 142 24.86 -6.04 -32.96
C ILE A 142 26.06 -6.26 -33.90
N ALA A 143 26.87 -5.22 -34.14
CA ALA A 143 28.07 -5.31 -34.97
C ALA A 143 29.21 -6.13 -34.34
N GLU A 144 29.19 -6.35 -33.03
CA GLU A 144 30.13 -7.24 -32.34
C GLU A 144 29.68 -8.72 -32.41
N LEU A 145 28.39 -8.97 -32.65
CA LEU A 145 27.79 -10.31 -32.72
C LEU A 145 27.70 -10.88 -34.15
N LEU A 146 27.71 -10.01 -35.18
CA LEU A 146 27.63 -10.34 -36.60
C LEU A 146 28.96 -10.04 -37.31
#